data_AF-A0A1C5RNC3-F1
#
_entry.id   AF-A0A1C5RNC3-F1
#
_cell.length_a   1.000
_cell.length_b   1.000
_cell.length_c   1.000
_cell.angle_alpha   90.00
_cell.angle_beta   90.00
_cell.angle_gamma   90.00
#
_symmetry.space_group_name_H-M   'P 1'
#
loop_
_entity.id
_entity.type
_entity.pdbx_description
1 polymer ?
#
loop_
_entity_poly.entity_id
_entity_poly.type
_entity_poly.pdbx_seq_one_letter_code
_entity_poly.pdbx_strand_id
1 'polypeptide(L)'
;MAFCQNCGAKLEEGVRFCPNCGSAVEGNTAGKNGTAGADSTRTSGTQTSGSTNEKKNFEETIQDLNDTEDTTDQFDPEDIQQNKVMAVLSYIGILVLVPILGAKDSKFARYHANQGLLLLIASAAYNIALRIVNAILYAISWRLAFIGTILSAVSIAFFVLMIIGIVNAANGRAKELPVIGKYRLLK
;
A
#
# COMPACT_ATOMS: atom_id res chain seq x y z
N MET A 1 8.23 40.35 -1.26
CA MET A 1 8.69 38.94 -1.28
C MET A 1 8.02 38.20 -0.13
N ALA A 2 7.13 37.26 -0.43
CA ALA A 2 6.44 36.45 0.57
C ALA A 2 7.16 35.12 0.82
N PHE A 3 6.98 34.52 1.99
CA PHE A 3 7.50 33.19 2.32
C PHE A 3 6.34 32.26 2.72
N CYS A 4 6.46 30.99 2.38
CA CYS A 4 5.48 29.98 2.74
C CYS A 4 5.47 29.76 4.26
N GLN A 5 4.30 29.93 4.89
CA GLN A 5 4.11 29.74 6.33
C GLN A 5 4.31 28.28 6.77
N ASN A 6 4.21 27.32 5.84
CA ASN A 6 4.33 25.89 6.15
C ASN A 6 5.75 25.35 6.01
N CYS A 7 6.56 25.84 5.06
CA CYS A 7 7.90 25.28 4.79
C CYS A 7 9.02 26.32 4.67
N GLY A 8 8.73 27.60 4.82
CA GLY A 8 9.73 28.67 4.76
C GLY A 8 10.29 28.99 3.36
N ALA A 9 9.81 28.31 2.31
CA ALA A 9 10.26 28.57 0.94
C ALA A 9 9.85 29.99 0.47
N LYS A 10 10.71 30.64 -0.30
CA LYS A 10 10.44 31.95 -0.91
C LYS A 10 9.39 31.79 -2.02
N LEU A 11 8.39 32.68 -2.02
CA LEU A 11 7.28 32.65 -2.96
C LEU A 11 7.40 33.79 -3.97
N GLU A 12 7.16 33.46 -5.24
CA GLU A 12 7.02 34.43 -6.33
C GLU A 12 5.63 35.07 -6.29
N GLU A 13 5.52 36.30 -6.80
CA GLU A 13 4.26 37.07 -6.74
C GLU A 13 3.18 36.42 -7.61
N GLY A 14 1.99 36.20 -7.05
CA GLY A 14 0.84 35.63 -7.78
C GLY A 14 0.68 34.10 -7.74
N VAL A 15 1.54 33.37 -7.02
CA VAL A 15 1.37 31.91 -6.87
C VAL A 15 0.28 31.57 -5.83
N ARG A 16 -0.65 30.69 -6.20
CA ARG A 16 -1.75 30.25 -5.32
C ARG A 16 -1.39 29.04 -4.45
N PHE A 17 -0.32 28.33 -4.81
CA PHE A 17 0.20 27.17 -4.08
C PHE A 17 1.72 27.22 -4.02
N CYS A 18 2.29 26.77 -2.91
CA CYS A 18 3.74 26.72 -2.73
C CYS A 18 4.34 25.60 -3.62
N PRO A 19 5.30 25.90 -4.51
CA PRO A 19 5.90 24.90 -5.39
C PRO A 19 6.77 23.87 -4.65
N ASN A 20 7.17 24.18 -3.40
CA ASN A 20 8.06 23.30 -2.62
C ASN A 20 7.31 22.33 -1.70
N CYS A 21 6.13 22.70 -1.19
CA CYS A 21 5.38 21.84 -0.25
C CYS A 21 3.89 21.69 -0.57
N GLY A 22 3.39 22.33 -1.64
CA GLY A 22 2.01 22.19 -2.09
C GLY A 22 0.95 22.92 -1.26
N SER A 23 1.32 23.58 -0.16
CA SER A 23 0.35 24.33 0.66
C SER A 23 -0.25 25.51 -0.10
N ALA A 24 -1.55 25.75 0.08
CA ALA A 24 -2.22 26.92 -0.47
C ALA A 24 -1.66 28.20 0.15
N VAL A 25 -1.41 29.20 -0.69
CA VAL A 25 -0.92 30.51 -0.27
C VAL A 25 -2.03 31.52 -0.48
N GLU A 26 -2.52 32.10 0.61
CA GLU A 26 -3.54 33.15 0.57
C GLU A 26 -2.89 34.46 0.09
N GLY A 27 -3.02 34.74 -1.22
CA GLY A 27 -2.57 36.00 -1.81
C GLY A 27 -3.47 37.15 -1.41
N ASN A 28 -2.97 38.05 -0.56
CA ASN A 28 -3.65 39.29 -0.21
C ASN A 28 -3.27 40.41 -1.20
N THR A 29 -4.08 40.66 -2.23
CA THR A 29 -3.97 41.84 -3.09
C THR A 29 -5.11 42.82 -2.80
N ALA A 30 -4.80 43.89 -2.09
CA ALA A 30 -5.64 45.09 -1.99
C ALA A 30 -5.27 46.08 -3.11
N GLY A 31 -6.25 46.54 -3.91
CA GLY A 31 -6.09 47.78 -4.69
C GLY A 31 -6.67 47.85 -6.12
N LYS A 32 -8.01 47.92 -6.22
CA LYS A 32 -8.89 48.57 -7.21
C LYS A 32 -8.32 49.22 -8.50
N ASN A 33 -8.87 48.85 -9.67
CA ASN A 33 -9.84 49.60 -10.53
C ASN A 33 -9.61 49.36 -12.04
N GLY A 34 -10.67 49.00 -12.78
CA GLY A 34 -10.72 49.16 -14.24
C GLY A 34 -11.44 48.06 -15.04
N THR A 35 -12.77 48.13 -15.08
CA THR A 35 -13.73 47.79 -16.16
C THR A 35 -13.47 46.67 -17.19
N ALA A 36 -14.54 45.87 -17.34
CA ALA A 36 -15.10 45.24 -18.54
C ALA A 36 -14.73 43.77 -18.84
N GLY A 37 -15.75 42.91 -18.72
CA GLY A 37 -15.98 41.82 -19.67
C GLY A 37 -15.87 40.39 -19.12
N ALA A 38 -17.01 39.70 -19.17
CA ALA A 38 -17.20 38.24 -19.19
C ALA A 38 -17.12 37.45 -17.87
N ASP A 39 -18.33 37.18 -17.37
CA ASP A 39 -18.89 35.84 -17.12
C ASP A 39 -18.97 35.30 -15.66
N SER A 40 -20.24 35.08 -15.28
CA SER A 40 -20.81 34.20 -14.25
C SER A 40 -20.54 34.42 -12.75
N THR A 41 -21.40 35.29 -12.20
CA THR A 41 -21.99 35.31 -10.84
C THR A 41 -22.96 34.10 -10.74
N ARG A 42 -23.13 33.26 -9.70
CA ARG A 42 -22.76 33.25 -8.28
C ARG A 42 -23.21 31.91 -7.63
N THR A 43 -22.51 31.55 -6.55
CA THR A 43 -22.99 30.85 -5.32
C THR A 43 -23.63 29.47 -5.40
N SER A 44 -22.93 28.56 -4.74
CA SER A 44 -23.42 27.71 -3.65
C SER A 44 -24.52 26.72 -3.98
N GLY A 45 -24.12 25.45 -3.95
CA GLY A 45 -25.03 24.33 -3.89
C GLY A 45 -24.63 23.27 -4.90
N THR A 46 -23.88 22.28 -4.42
CA THR A 46 -24.09 20.88 -4.79
C THR A 46 -24.31 20.60 -6.27
N GLN A 47 -23.23 20.44 -7.05
CA GLN A 47 -23.27 19.76 -8.35
C GLN A 47 -22.01 18.89 -8.42
N THR A 48 -22.09 17.58 -8.19
CA THR A 48 -22.77 16.57 -9.01
C THR A 48 -22.26 16.62 -10.45
N SER A 49 -21.08 16.04 -10.67
CA SER A 49 -20.73 15.43 -11.95
C SER A 49 -21.06 13.95 -11.86
N GLY A 50 -22.09 13.54 -12.60
CA GLY A 50 -22.47 12.16 -12.78
C GLY A 50 -21.39 11.35 -13.51
N SER A 51 -21.43 10.05 -13.24
CA SER A 51 -20.46 9.01 -13.62
C SER A 51 -19.21 8.96 -12.73
N THR A 52 -19.31 8.33 -11.54
CA THR A 52 -18.23 7.59 -10.83
C THR A 52 -18.62 7.24 -9.37
N ASN A 53 -19.80 6.66 -9.12
CA ASN A 53 -20.10 6.12 -7.77
C ASN A 53 -19.31 4.84 -7.44
N GLU A 54 -18.73 4.13 -8.41
CA GLU A 54 -17.87 2.97 -8.12
C GLU A 54 -16.41 3.34 -7.85
N LYS A 55 -15.85 4.35 -8.52
CA LYS A 55 -14.43 4.71 -8.34
C LYS A 55 -14.14 5.39 -7.00
N LYS A 56 -15.02 6.25 -6.46
CA LYS A 56 -14.77 6.80 -5.11
C LYS A 56 -14.67 5.71 -4.04
N ASN A 57 -15.47 4.64 -4.15
CA ASN A 57 -15.47 3.54 -3.19
C ASN A 57 -14.25 2.62 -3.34
N PHE A 58 -13.76 2.37 -4.56
CA PHE A 58 -12.60 1.50 -4.77
C PHE A 58 -11.32 2.14 -4.26
N GLU A 59 -11.04 3.39 -4.64
CA GLU A 59 -9.86 4.13 -4.19
C GLU A 59 -9.82 4.27 -2.66
N GLU A 60 -10.95 4.58 -2.01
CA GLU A 60 -11.05 4.62 -0.54
C GLU A 60 -10.81 3.22 0.08
N THR A 61 -11.36 2.16 -0.51
CA THR A 61 -11.13 0.78 -0.02
C THR A 61 -9.66 0.38 -0.13
N ILE A 62 -8.98 0.73 -1.23
CA ILE A 62 -7.54 0.44 -1.38
C ILE A 62 -6.71 1.23 -0.37
N GLN A 63 -7.09 2.47 -0.07
CA GLN A 63 -6.44 3.27 0.97
C GLN A 63 -6.63 2.65 2.35
N ASP A 64 -7.87 2.29 2.71
CA ASP A 64 -8.20 1.66 3.99
C ASP A 64 -7.47 0.31 4.17
N LEU A 65 -7.45 -0.53 3.14
CA LEU A 65 -6.71 -1.79 3.17
C LEU A 65 -5.20 -1.60 3.34
N ASN A 66 -4.65 -0.51 2.80
CA ASN A 66 -3.22 -0.20 2.91
C ASN A 66 -2.90 0.63 4.16
N ASP A 67 -3.89 1.08 4.93
CA ASP A 67 -3.70 1.75 6.22
C ASP A 67 -3.48 0.73 7.34
N THR A 68 -2.38 0.02 7.23
CA THR A 68 -1.93 -0.97 8.21
C THR A 68 -0.91 -0.37 9.18
N GLU A 69 -0.80 -0.98 10.36
CA GLU A 69 0.12 -0.54 11.39
C GLU A 69 1.56 -0.49 10.88
N ASP A 70 2.21 0.66 11.05
CA ASP A 70 3.63 0.87 10.75
C ASP A 70 4.40 0.92 12.08
N THR A 71 5.21 -0.10 12.30
CA THR A 71 5.99 -0.28 13.54
C THR A 71 7.47 0.02 13.34
N THR A 72 7.83 0.69 12.25
CA THR A 72 9.25 0.95 11.87
C THR A 72 10.04 1.62 12.99
N ASP A 73 9.42 2.54 13.74
CA ASP A 73 10.08 3.26 14.83
C ASP A 73 10.48 2.36 16.03
N GLN A 74 10.00 1.12 16.07
CA GLN A 74 10.35 0.15 17.12
C GLN A 74 11.64 -0.63 16.81
N PHE A 75 12.25 -0.42 15.63
CA PHE A 75 13.43 -1.14 15.18
C PHE A 75 14.66 -0.23 15.17
N ASP A 76 15.82 -0.81 15.48
CA ASP A 76 17.10 -0.10 15.44
C ASP A 76 17.46 0.24 13.98
N PRO A 77 17.74 1.51 13.64
CA PRO A 77 18.17 1.91 12.30
C PRO A 77 19.37 1.12 11.76
N GLU A 78 20.27 0.67 12.63
CA GLU A 78 21.43 -0.12 12.22
C GLU A 78 21.03 -1.57 11.87
N ASP A 79 20.12 -2.17 12.64
CA ASP A 79 19.55 -3.49 12.34
C ASP A 79 18.83 -3.48 10.97
N ILE A 80 18.03 -2.44 10.70
CA ILE A 80 17.33 -2.27 9.42
C ILE A 80 18.33 -2.23 8.25
N GLN A 81 19.39 -1.44 8.37
CA GLN A 81 20.39 -1.27 7.30
C GLN A 81 21.13 -2.56 7.01
N GLN A 82 21.56 -3.28 8.04
CA GLN A 82 22.35 -4.50 7.90
C GLN A 82 21.50 -5.69 7.40
N ASN A 83 20.23 -5.76 7.77
CA ASN A 83 19.40 -6.94 7.54
C ASN A 83 18.31 -6.79 6.47
N LYS A 84 18.35 -5.70 5.69
CA LYS A 84 17.41 -5.44 4.59
C LYS A 84 17.31 -6.58 3.57
N VAL A 85 18.43 -7.18 3.17
CA VAL A 85 18.43 -8.31 2.22
C VAL A 85 17.73 -9.53 2.83
N MET A 86 18.00 -9.83 4.09
CA MET A 86 17.36 -10.92 4.83
C MET A 86 15.83 -10.69 4.95
N ALA A 87 15.42 -9.44 5.19
CA ALA A 87 14.01 -9.07 5.18
C ALA A 87 13.34 -9.28 3.81
N VAL A 88 13.99 -8.93 2.70
CA VAL A 88 13.44 -9.17 1.35
C VAL A 88 13.32 -10.65 1.04
N LEU A 89 14.33 -11.45 1.36
CA LEU A 89 14.34 -12.90 1.15
C LEU A 89 13.18 -13.61 1.85
N SER A 90 12.67 -13.02 2.94
CA SER A 90 11.53 -13.54 3.70
C SER A 90 10.28 -13.74 2.86
N TYR A 91 10.09 -12.94 1.81
CA TYR A 91 8.89 -13.00 0.97
C TYR A 91 9.03 -13.94 -0.23
N ILE A 92 10.23 -14.50 -0.47
CA ILE A 92 10.51 -15.35 -1.63
C ILE A 92 10.29 -16.83 -1.24
N GLY A 93 9.03 -17.18 -1.03
CA GLY A 93 8.61 -18.57 -0.79
C GLY A 93 9.43 -19.29 0.28
N ILE A 94 10.04 -20.42 -0.07
CA ILE A 94 10.84 -21.23 0.87
C ILE A 94 12.09 -20.52 1.40
N LEU A 95 12.57 -19.46 0.73
CA LEU A 95 13.72 -18.70 1.19
C LEU A 95 13.47 -17.98 2.51
N VAL A 96 12.22 -17.92 2.99
CA VAL A 96 11.90 -17.47 4.35
C VAL A 96 12.66 -18.23 5.44
N LEU A 97 13.07 -19.47 5.19
CA LEU A 97 13.89 -20.23 6.14
C LEU A 97 15.29 -19.63 6.34
N VAL A 98 15.83 -18.93 5.34
CA VAL A 98 17.16 -18.30 5.41
C VAL A 98 17.23 -17.23 6.50
N PRO A 99 16.38 -16.18 6.52
CA PRO A 99 16.39 -15.18 7.59
C PRO A 99 15.97 -15.78 8.95
N ILE A 100 15.07 -16.78 8.98
CA ILE A 100 14.69 -17.47 10.24
C ILE A 100 15.89 -18.14 10.90
N LEU A 101 16.78 -18.74 10.10
CA LEU A 101 17.92 -19.51 10.62
C LEU A 101 19.22 -18.69 10.67
N GLY A 102 19.38 -17.71 9.78
CA GLY A 102 20.61 -16.96 9.58
C GLY A 102 20.62 -15.54 10.17
N ALA A 103 19.45 -14.95 10.45
CA ALA A 103 19.32 -13.59 11.00
C ALA A 103 18.53 -13.59 12.32
N LYS A 104 18.82 -14.55 13.20
CA LYS A 104 18.09 -14.79 14.46
C LYS A 104 18.18 -13.64 15.46
N ASP A 105 19.22 -12.83 15.38
CA ASP A 105 19.42 -11.71 16.30
C ASP A 105 18.79 -10.40 15.78
N SER A 106 18.42 -10.37 14.50
CA SER A 106 17.78 -9.21 13.87
C SER A 106 16.27 -9.21 14.14
N LYS A 107 15.79 -8.21 14.88
CA LYS A 107 14.35 -8.04 15.10
C LYS A 107 13.65 -7.70 13.79
N PHE A 108 14.28 -6.86 12.96
CA PHE A 108 13.75 -6.44 11.67
C PHE A 108 13.63 -7.60 10.67
N ALA A 109 14.69 -8.43 10.53
CA ALA A 109 14.62 -9.60 9.66
C ALA A 109 13.56 -10.58 10.12
N ARG A 110 13.42 -10.80 11.44
CA ARG A 110 12.42 -11.72 12.00
C ARG A 110 11.00 -11.22 11.83
N TYR A 111 10.78 -9.91 11.88
CA TYR A 111 9.49 -9.29 11.56
C TYR A 111 9.06 -9.63 10.13
N HIS A 112 9.92 -9.40 9.15
CA HIS A 112 9.62 -9.73 7.75
C HIS A 112 9.57 -11.25 7.51
N ALA A 113 10.40 -12.04 8.18
CA ALA A 113 10.35 -13.49 8.14
C ALA A 113 9.02 -14.04 8.64
N ASN A 114 8.47 -13.45 9.70
CA ASN A 114 7.16 -13.82 10.22
C ASN A 114 6.05 -13.55 9.19
N GLN A 115 6.04 -12.36 8.59
CA GLN A 115 5.05 -12.02 7.57
C GLN A 115 5.17 -12.89 6.32
N GLY A 116 6.40 -13.07 5.83
CA GLY A 116 6.70 -13.90 4.67
C GLY A 116 6.31 -15.36 4.89
N LEU A 117 6.54 -15.88 6.10
CA LEU A 117 6.16 -17.25 6.47
C LEU A 117 4.65 -17.40 6.52
N LEU A 118 3.95 -16.43 7.08
CA LEU A 118 2.49 -16.44 7.11
C LEU A 118 1.89 -16.38 5.71
N LEU A 119 2.46 -15.55 4.82
CA LEU A 119 2.07 -15.48 3.42
C LEU A 119 2.35 -16.80 2.68
N LEU A 120 3.49 -17.45 2.94
CA LEU A 120 3.82 -18.77 2.42
C LEU A 120 2.81 -19.82 2.87
N ILE A 121 2.49 -19.87 4.17
CA ILE A 121 1.52 -20.84 4.72
C ILE A 121 0.13 -20.60 4.12
N ALA A 122 -0.33 -19.34 4.10
CA ALA A 122 -1.65 -19.01 3.59
C ALA A 122 -1.78 -19.33 2.09
N SER A 123 -0.77 -18.99 1.29
CA SER A 123 -0.74 -19.32 -0.14
C SER A 123 -0.64 -20.83 -0.39
N ALA A 124 0.17 -21.57 0.39
CA ALA A 124 0.25 -23.02 0.28
C ALA A 124 -1.07 -23.71 0.64
N ALA A 125 -1.72 -23.29 1.74
CA ALA A 125 -3.03 -23.80 2.15
C ALA A 125 -4.09 -23.54 1.07
N TYR A 126 -4.10 -22.34 0.49
CA TYR A 126 -5.01 -22.00 -0.61
C TYR A 126 -4.78 -22.88 -1.84
N ASN A 127 -3.51 -23.10 -2.22
CA ASN A 127 -3.17 -23.97 -3.35
C ASN A 127 -3.63 -25.41 -3.12
N ILE A 128 -3.43 -25.95 -1.92
CA ILE A 128 -3.90 -27.30 -1.56
C ILE A 128 -5.42 -27.39 -1.66
N ALA A 129 -6.14 -26.41 -1.10
CA ALA A 129 -7.60 -26.34 -1.19
C ALA A 129 -8.08 -26.32 -2.65
N LEU A 130 -7.45 -25.51 -3.50
CA LEU A 130 -7.75 -25.47 -4.94
C LEU A 130 -7.49 -26.80 -5.64
N ARG A 131 -6.42 -27.53 -5.29
CA ARG A 131 -6.16 -28.86 -5.86
C ARG A 131 -7.28 -29.85 -5.53
N ILE A 132 -7.78 -29.82 -4.30
CA ILE A 132 -8.90 -30.67 -3.86
C ILE A 132 -10.18 -30.29 -4.61
N VAL A 133 -10.53 -29.00 -4.66
CA VAL A 133 -11.71 -28.50 -5.38
C VAL A 133 -11.65 -28.88 -6.86
N ASN A 134 -10.50 -28.70 -7.51
CA ASN A 134 -10.32 -29.04 -8.92
C ASN A 134 -10.43 -30.55 -9.19
N ALA A 135 -9.90 -31.39 -8.29
CA ALA A 135 -10.03 -32.84 -8.41
C ALA A 135 -11.51 -33.27 -8.33
N ILE A 136 -12.27 -32.71 -7.40
CA ILE A 136 -13.71 -32.97 -7.27
C ILE A 136 -14.48 -32.49 -8.51
N LEU A 137 -14.24 -31.25 -8.96
CA LEU A 137 -14.90 -30.70 -10.15
C LEU A 137 -14.63 -31.54 -11.39
N TYR A 138 -13.38 -31.98 -11.59
CA TYR A 138 -13.00 -32.82 -12.72
C TYR A 138 -13.67 -34.20 -12.65
N ALA A 139 -13.77 -34.79 -11.45
CA ALA A 139 -14.46 -36.06 -11.22
C ALA A 139 -15.96 -35.99 -11.52
N ILE A 140 -16.60 -34.84 -11.27
CA ILE A 140 -18.03 -34.61 -11.60
C ILE A 140 -18.19 -34.40 -13.10
N SER A 141 -17.44 -33.46 -13.67
CA SER A 141 -17.44 -33.20 -15.11
C SER A 141 -16.24 -32.38 -15.50
N TRP A 142 -15.47 -32.88 -16.46
CA TRP A 142 -14.32 -32.15 -17.02
C TRP A 142 -14.70 -30.75 -17.53
N ARG A 143 -15.95 -30.54 -17.95
CA ARG A 143 -16.45 -29.24 -18.43
C ARG A 143 -16.56 -28.18 -17.34
N LEU A 144 -16.54 -28.55 -16.05
CA LEU A 144 -16.56 -27.62 -14.93
C LEU A 144 -15.15 -27.14 -14.52
N ALA A 145 -14.09 -27.67 -15.15
CA ALA A 145 -12.71 -27.34 -14.80
C ALA A 145 -12.40 -25.84 -14.92
N PHE A 146 -13.12 -25.08 -15.77
CA PHE A 146 -12.92 -23.63 -15.90
C PHE A 146 -13.21 -22.86 -14.60
N ILE A 147 -14.09 -23.37 -13.73
CA ILE A 147 -14.39 -22.76 -12.42
C ILE A 147 -13.12 -22.73 -11.56
N GLY A 148 -12.33 -23.81 -11.64
CA GLY A 148 -11.02 -23.89 -11.01
C GLY A 148 -10.07 -22.79 -11.44
N THR A 149 -10.06 -22.47 -12.73
CA THR A 149 -9.26 -21.39 -13.31
C THR A 149 -9.74 -20.01 -12.85
N ILE A 150 -11.05 -19.82 -12.65
CA ILE A 150 -11.57 -18.55 -12.11
C ILE A 150 -11.17 -18.41 -10.64
N LEU A 151 -11.31 -19.47 -9.84
CA LEU A 151 -10.91 -19.45 -8.43
C LEU A 151 -9.39 -19.22 -8.29
N SER A 152 -8.57 -19.72 -9.21
CA SER A 152 -7.13 -19.48 -9.14
C SER A 152 -6.76 -18.00 -9.23
N ALA A 153 -7.61 -17.11 -9.76
CA ALA A 153 -7.35 -15.67 -9.80
C ALA A 153 -7.10 -15.04 -8.42
N VAL A 154 -7.60 -15.62 -7.32
CA VAL A 154 -7.30 -15.18 -5.95
C VAL A 154 -5.79 -15.29 -5.64
N SER A 155 -5.03 -16.15 -6.34
CA SER A 155 -3.57 -16.23 -6.20
C SER A 155 -2.88 -14.88 -6.51
N ILE A 156 -3.52 -14.02 -7.30
CA ILE A 156 -3.03 -12.67 -7.60
C ILE A 156 -2.98 -11.83 -6.32
N ALA A 157 -3.94 -11.96 -5.40
CA ALA A 157 -3.92 -11.22 -4.13
C ALA A 157 -2.70 -11.61 -3.27
N PHE A 158 -2.37 -12.90 -3.19
CA PHE A 158 -1.15 -13.36 -2.51
C PHE A 158 0.11 -12.80 -3.16
N PHE A 159 0.15 -12.73 -4.49
CA PHE A 159 1.26 -12.14 -5.22
C PHE A 159 1.39 -10.63 -4.94
N VAL A 160 0.28 -9.89 -4.92
CA VAL A 160 0.27 -8.46 -4.57
C VAL A 160 0.77 -8.24 -3.15
N LEU A 161 0.29 -9.02 -2.16
CA LEU A 161 0.77 -8.95 -0.78
C LEU A 161 2.28 -9.24 -0.68
N MET A 162 2.78 -10.21 -1.46
CA MET A 162 4.22 -10.49 -1.54
C MET A 162 5.01 -9.26 -2.01
N ILE A 163 4.55 -8.60 -3.07
CA ILE A 163 5.21 -7.40 -3.60
C ILE A 163 5.17 -6.25 -2.60
N ILE A 164 4.03 -6.00 -1.94
CA ILE A 164 3.92 -4.97 -0.89
C ILE A 164 4.94 -5.24 0.22
N GLY A 165 5.07 -6.50 0.65
CA GLY A 165 6.03 -6.91 1.67
C GLY A 165 7.48 -6.69 1.25
N ILE A 166 7.83 -7.04 0.01
CA ILE A 166 9.15 -6.80 -0.58
C ILE A 166 9.45 -5.30 -0.62
N VAL A 167 8.50 -4.47 -1.06
CA VAL A 167 8.67 -3.01 -1.13
C VAL A 167 8.86 -2.42 0.26
N ASN A 168 8.10 -2.87 1.26
CA ASN A 168 8.28 -2.44 2.65
C ASN A 168 9.67 -2.83 3.17
N ALA A 169 10.08 -4.08 3.01
CA ALA A 169 11.39 -4.57 3.42
C ALA A 169 12.54 -3.81 2.73
N ALA A 170 12.47 -3.63 1.41
CA ALA A 170 13.48 -2.90 0.64
C ALA A 170 13.58 -1.42 1.04
N ASN A 171 12.48 -0.81 1.49
CA ASN A 171 12.46 0.54 2.03
C ASN A 171 12.81 0.61 3.53
N GLY A 172 13.08 -0.52 4.18
CA GLY A 172 13.39 -0.56 5.61
C GLY A 172 12.18 -0.30 6.51
N ARG A 173 10.95 -0.53 6.00
CA ARG A 173 9.70 -0.29 6.72
C ARG A 173 9.14 -1.57 7.30
N ALA A 174 8.90 -1.58 8.60
CA ALA A 174 8.19 -2.63 9.31
C ALA A 174 6.69 -2.36 9.37
N LYS A 175 6.06 -2.32 8.17
CA LYS A 175 4.63 -2.11 8.00
C LYS A 175 3.91 -3.44 7.74
N GLU A 176 2.77 -3.63 8.39
CA GLU A 176 2.01 -4.86 8.32
C GLU A 176 1.40 -5.09 6.93
N LEU A 177 1.40 -6.34 6.45
CA LEU A 177 0.66 -6.66 5.24
C LEU A 177 -0.86 -6.56 5.48
N PRO A 178 -1.64 -6.05 4.51
CA PRO A 178 -3.09 -6.10 4.57
C PRO A 178 -3.58 -7.54 4.81
N VAL A 179 -4.68 -7.67 5.56
CA VAL A 179 -5.38 -8.94 5.91
C VAL A 179 -4.61 -9.89 6.84
N ILE A 180 -3.32 -10.13 6.61
CA ILE A 180 -2.54 -11.17 7.32
C ILE A 180 -1.49 -10.61 8.29
N GLY A 181 -1.15 -9.33 8.19
CA GLY A 181 -0.03 -8.73 8.92
C GLY A 181 -0.12 -8.78 10.44
N LYS A 182 -1.30 -8.99 11.02
CA LYS A 182 -1.57 -8.94 12.47
C LYS A 182 -1.10 -10.17 13.24
N TYR A 183 -0.87 -11.29 12.57
CA TYR A 183 -0.52 -12.55 13.25
C TYR A 183 0.99 -12.69 13.47
N ARG A 184 1.38 -13.24 14.62
CA ARG A 184 2.78 -13.46 15.00
C ARG A 184 3.01 -14.95 15.29
N LEU A 185 3.74 -15.62 14.41
CA LEU A 185 4.22 -17.00 14.52
C LEU A 185 5.62 -17.06 15.14
N LEU A 186 6.48 -16.10 14.80
CA LEU A 186 7.83 -15.98 15.33
C LEU A 186 7.84 -14.96 16.48
N LYS A 187 8.33 -15.36 17.65
CA LYS A 187 8.55 -14.51 18.83
C LYS A 187 10.01 -14.16 18.96
#